data_AF-A0A2D6ZW77-F1
#
_entry.id   AF-A0A2D6ZW77-F1
#
_cell.length_a   1.000
_cell.length_b   1.000
_cell.length_c   1.000
_cell.angle_alpha   90.00
_cell.angle_beta   90.00
_cell.angle_gamma   90.00
#
_symmetry.space_group_name_H-M   'P 1'
#
loop_
_entity.id
_entity.type
_entity.pdbx_description
1 polymer ?
#
loop_
_entity_poly.entity_id
_entity_poly.type
_entity_poly.pdbx_seq_one_letter_code
_entity_poly.pdbx_strand_id
1 'polypeptide(L)'
;MKYLLFINLLIANFIFAEYYDHPESQKIIKELVEVHNFDPNYVERVLKDARKQQKIIDSISKPAEFTWTWDRYKKLFIEDKRIKNGKNFIQNNIKTLEKAEAEFGVPKEIIVAIMGIETRYGRIMGNYRVIDSLTTLGFDYPRRSKFFKDELVKYFLLTRENNLDILSVKGSYAGAMGYGQFISSSYRAYAIDFDGDGYVDLFNSIEDSIGSVANYLKVHGWVRNGKIVTKSSLNNVRDIYKPHVSLSKFIPLSFNENGEDIYFIGDDNFVAITKYNRSHFYAMAVYYLSEDLKK
;
A
#
# COMPACT_ATOMS: atom_id res chain seq x y z
N MET A 1 9.11 -29.59 64.66
CA MET A 1 8.53 -29.21 63.35
C MET A 1 9.47 -28.20 62.69
N LYS A 2 10.08 -28.57 61.57
CA LYS A 2 10.99 -27.72 60.77
C LYS A 2 10.16 -26.73 59.97
N TYR A 3 10.38 -25.42 60.14
CA TYR A 3 9.80 -24.40 59.28
C TYR A 3 10.64 -24.30 57.99
N LEU A 4 10.04 -24.67 56.86
CA LEU A 4 10.61 -24.47 55.54
C LEU A 4 10.31 -23.03 55.10
N LEU A 5 11.35 -22.19 54.97
CA LEU A 5 11.23 -20.87 54.34
C LEU A 5 11.22 -21.06 52.83
N PHE A 6 10.09 -20.77 52.18
CA PHE A 6 10.02 -20.64 50.72
C PHE A 6 10.54 -19.24 50.33
N ILE A 7 11.73 -19.18 49.75
CA ILE A 7 12.26 -17.98 49.10
C ILE A 7 11.58 -17.89 47.73
N ASN A 8 10.63 -16.96 47.59
CA ASN A 8 10.11 -16.57 46.29
C ASN A 8 11.17 -15.74 45.56
N LEU A 9 11.84 -16.34 44.58
CA LEU A 9 12.70 -15.63 43.65
C LEU A 9 11.81 -14.83 42.69
N LEU A 10 11.66 -13.53 42.95
CA LEU A 10 11.09 -12.59 41.99
C LEU A 10 12.04 -12.47 40.80
N ILE A 11 11.80 -13.23 39.74
CA ILE A 11 12.43 -12.99 38.44
C ILE A 11 11.82 -11.70 37.91
N ALA A 12 12.52 -10.59 38.09
CA ALA A 12 12.22 -9.35 37.40
C ALA A 12 12.45 -9.61 35.90
N ASN A 13 11.36 -9.71 35.14
CA ASN A 13 11.42 -9.57 33.70
C ASN A 13 11.86 -8.14 33.41
N PHE A 14 13.15 -7.92 33.24
CA PHE A 14 13.63 -6.71 32.59
C PHE A 14 13.02 -6.71 31.18
N ILE A 15 12.15 -5.73 30.93
CA ILE A 15 11.70 -5.42 29.58
C ILE A 15 12.93 -4.82 28.89
N PHE A 16 13.76 -5.68 28.32
CA PHE A 16 14.86 -5.24 27.46
C PHE A 16 14.25 -4.56 26.24
N ALA A 17 14.89 -3.47 25.81
CA ALA A 17 14.50 -2.75 24.63
C ALA A 17 14.89 -3.55 23.37
N GLU A 18 14.05 -4.54 23.02
CA GLU A 18 14.38 -5.64 22.11
C GLU A 18 15.01 -5.20 20.79
N TYR A 19 14.53 -4.13 20.15
CA TYR A 19 14.97 -3.77 18.80
C TYR A 19 16.20 -2.88 18.74
N TYR A 20 16.46 -2.04 19.75
CA TYR A 20 17.70 -1.25 19.75
C TYR A 20 18.92 -2.16 19.95
N ASP A 21 18.83 -3.09 20.90
CA ASP A 21 19.92 -4.02 21.24
C ASP A 21 19.98 -5.25 20.32
N HIS A 22 19.08 -5.37 19.33
CA HIS A 22 19.05 -6.49 18.39
C HIS A 22 20.33 -6.54 17.53
N PRO A 23 20.99 -7.70 17.32
CA PRO A 23 22.24 -7.76 16.56
C PRO A 23 22.14 -7.19 15.13
N GLU A 24 21.00 -7.38 14.48
CA GLU A 24 20.76 -6.84 13.14
C GLU A 24 20.39 -5.34 13.11
N SER A 25 20.09 -4.70 14.25
CA SER A 25 19.78 -3.27 14.31
C SER A 25 21.01 -2.41 14.05
N GLN A 26 22.20 -2.90 14.41
CA GLN A 26 23.46 -2.16 14.35
C GLN A 26 23.74 -1.62 12.94
N LYS A 27 23.41 -2.40 11.90
CA LYS A 27 23.56 -1.94 10.51
C LYS A 27 22.63 -0.77 10.19
N ILE A 28 21.39 -0.83 10.65
CA ILE A 28 20.39 0.22 10.42
C ILE A 28 20.75 1.48 11.22
N ILE A 29 21.13 1.33 12.48
CA ILE A 29 21.57 2.44 13.33
C ILE A 29 22.76 3.15 12.70
N LYS A 30 23.76 2.38 12.26
CA LYS A 30 24.94 2.92 11.58
C LYS A 30 24.57 3.67 10.30
N GLU A 31 23.69 3.12 9.47
CA GLU A 31 23.21 3.78 8.26
C GLU A 31 22.47 5.10 8.58
N LEU A 32 21.55 5.07 9.56
CA LEU A 32 20.80 6.26 9.97
C LEU A 32 21.72 7.36 10.52
N VAL A 33 22.69 7.01 11.36
CA VAL A 33 23.59 7.96 12.01
C VAL A 33 24.68 8.46 11.05
N GLU A 34 25.44 7.56 10.44
CA GLU A 34 26.64 7.91 9.68
C GLU A 34 26.35 8.37 8.25
N VAL A 35 25.31 7.84 7.61
CA VAL A 35 24.97 8.17 6.21
C VAL A 35 23.87 9.23 6.17
N HIS A 36 22.87 9.12 7.04
CA HIS A 36 21.70 9.99 7.02
C HIS A 36 21.69 11.06 8.11
N ASN A 37 22.75 11.16 8.92
CA ASN A 37 22.93 12.20 9.94
C ASN A 37 21.75 12.31 10.93
N PHE A 38 21.18 11.19 11.35
CA PHE A 38 20.25 11.18 12.49
C PHE A 38 21.02 11.28 13.81
N ASP A 39 20.44 11.99 14.78
CA ASP A 39 20.94 11.98 16.16
C ASP A 39 20.89 10.54 16.72
N PRO A 40 22.01 9.96 17.16
CA PRO A 40 22.05 8.62 17.76
C PRO A 40 21.03 8.44 18.90
N ASN A 41 20.84 9.46 19.74
CA ASN A 41 19.90 9.40 20.87
C ASN A 41 18.45 9.35 20.38
N TYR A 42 18.15 10.00 19.26
CA TYR A 42 16.84 9.93 18.63
C TYR A 42 16.56 8.52 18.09
N VAL A 43 17.51 7.95 17.33
CA VAL A 43 17.38 6.60 16.78
C VAL A 43 17.22 5.57 17.89
N GLU A 44 18.03 5.69 18.94
CA GLU A 44 17.94 4.84 20.13
C GLU A 44 16.55 4.92 20.75
N ARG A 45 16.07 6.13 21.07
CA ARG A 45 14.74 6.30 21.69
C ARG A 45 13.63 5.67 20.86
N VAL A 46 13.65 5.88 19.53
CA VAL A 46 12.61 5.34 18.64
C VAL A 46 12.64 3.81 18.61
N LEU A 47 13.82 3.20 18.46
CA LEU A 47 13.94 1.74 18.42
C LEU A 47 13.65 1.09 19.78
N LYS A 48 13.94 1.77 20.89
CA LYS A 48 13.55 1.29 22.23
C LYS A 48 12.04 1.35 22.48
N ASP A 49 11.33 2.30 21.86
CA ASP A 49 9.88 2.43 22.02
C ASP A 49 9.08 1.48 21.10
N ALA A 50 9.69 1.02 20.01
CA ALA A 50 9.07 0.09 19.08
C ALA A 50 8.72 -1.25 19.77
N ARG A 51 7.52 -1.78 19.50
CA ARG A 51 6.98 -2.98 20.16
C ARG A 51 6.68 -4.07 19.15
N LYS A 52 7.10 -5.29 19.48
CA LYS A 52 6.74 -6.47 18.71
C LYS A 52 5.23 -6.68 18.69
N GLN A 53 4.67 -6.91 17.50
CA GLN A 53 3.24 -7.16 17.31
C GLN A 53 3.01 -8.55 16.71
N GLN A 54 2.76 -9.57 17.53
CA GLN A 54 2.55 -10.95 17.04
C GLN A 54 1.44 -11.04 15.96
N LYS A 55 0.36 -10.29 16.12
CA LYS A 55 -0.74 -10.22 15.14
C LYS A 55 -0.29 -9.81 13.73
N ILE A 56 0.79 -9.04 13.62
CA ILE A 56 1.37 -8.65 12.32
C ILE A 56 2.04 -9.86 11.66
N ILE A 57 2.82 -10.63 12.41
CA ILE A 57 3.45 -11.88 11.95
C ILE A 57 2.36 -12.88 11.51
N ASP A 58 1.31 -13.03 12.31
CA ASP A 58 0.19 -13.91 11.99
C ASP A 58 -0.52 -13.45 10.70
N SER A 59 -0.71 -12.14 10.52
CA SER A 59 -1.39 -11.58 9.35
C SER A 59 -0.60 -11.77 8.06
N ILE A 60 0.71 -11.53 8.05
CA ILE A 60 1.56 -11.70 6.86
C ILE A 60 1.82 -13.17 6.52
N SER A 61 1.65 -14.07 7.49
CA SER A 61 1.84 -15.51 7.32
C SER A 61 0.58 -16.23 6.82
N LYS A 62 -0.57 -15.54 6.75
CA LYS A 62 -1.78 -16.10 6.14
C LYS A 62 -1.51 -16.43 4.66
N PRO A 63 -2.03 -17.56 4.16
CA PRO A 63 -1.94 -17.89 2.74
C PRO A 63 -2.58 -16.77 1.91
N ALA A 64 -1.98 -16.50 0.74
CA ALA A 64 -2.40 -15.40 -0.12
C ALA A 64 -3.87 -15.54 -0.56
N GLU A 65 -4.47 -14.41 -0.94
CA GLU A 65 -5.78 -14.30 -1.59
C GLU A 65 -5.91 -15.19 -2.86
N PHE A 66 -4.81 -15.78 -3.33
CA PHE A 66 -4.71 -16.71 -4.45
C PHE A 66 -5.58 -17.99 -4.31
N THR A 67 -6.19 -18.23 -3.16
CA THR A 67 -7.20 -19.29 -2.96
C THR A 67 -8.62 -18.85 -3.30
N TRP A 68 -8.85 -17.58 -3.64
CA TRP A 68 -10.18 -17.04 -3.89
C TRP A 68 -10.57 -17.15 -5.36
N THR A 69 -11.84 -17.43 -5.61
CA THR A 69 -12.44 -17.26 -6.94
C THR A 69 -12.59 -15.78 -7.27
N TRP A 70 -12.62 -15.46 -8.57
CA TRP A 70 -12.83 -14.09 -9.01
C TRP A 70 -14.15 -13.51 -8.49
N ASP A 71 -15.24 -14.29 -8.52
CA ASP A 71 -16.54 -13.88 -7.96
C ASP A 71 -16.46 -13.48 -6.48
N ARG A 72 -15.73 -14.26 -5.67
CA ARG A 72 -15.55 -13.97 -4.25
C ARG A 72 -14.78 -12.67 -4.06
N TYR A 73 -13.71 -12.47 -4.84
CA TYR A 73 -12.89 -11.27 -4.76
C TYR A 73 -13.67 -10.02 -5.19
N LYS A 74 -14.33 -10.08 -6.36
CA LYS A 74 -15.11 -8.98 -6.93
C LYS A 74 -16.17 -8.48 -5.94
N LYS A 75 -16.91 -9.38 -5.29
CA LYS A 75 -17.96 -9.05 -4.31
C LYS A 75 -17.48 -8.26 -3.09
N LEU A 76 -16.19 -8.31 -2.73
CA LEU A 76 -15.65 -7.54 -1.60
C LEU A 76 -15.47 -6.06 -1.91
N PHE A 77 -15.27 -5.73 -3.18
CA PHE A 77 -14.94 -4.38 -3.64
C PHE A 77 -16.09 -3.73 -4.39
N ILE A 78 -16.81 -4.52 -5.20
CA ILE A 78 -17.96 -4.05 -5.97
C ILE A 78 -19.23 -4.22 -5.13
N GLU A 79 -19.47 -3.27 -4.24
CA GLU A 79 -20.65 -3.21 -3.38
C GLU A 79 -21.32 -1.82 -3.49
N ASP A 80 -22.66 -1.78 -3.43
CA ASP A 80 -23.44 -0.54 -3.58
C ASP A 80 -23.01 0.56 -2.62
N LYS A 81 -22.68 0.18 -1.37
CA LYS A 81 -22.21 1.11 -0.36
C LYS A 81 -20.88 1.75 -0.76
N ARG A 82 -19.94 0.98 -1.33
CA ARG A 82 -18.64 1.51 -1.77
C ARG A 82 -18.84 2.43 -2.98
N ILE A 83 -19.61 2.00 -3.97
CA ILE A 83 -19.94 2.79 -5.16
C ILE A 83 -20.58 4.13 -4.77
N LYS A 84 -21.62 4.10 -3.92
CA LYS A 84 -22.28 5.33 -3.43
C LYS A 84 -21.32 6.27 -2.73
N ASN A 85 -20.46 5.74 -1.84
CA ASN A 85 -19.49 6.56 -1.13
C ASN A 85 -18.40 7.11 -2.06
N GLY A 86 -17.99 6.35 -3.08
CA GLY A 86 -17.04 6.83 -4.09
C GLY A 86 -17.61 7.94 -4.95
N LYS A 87 -18.89 7.85 -5.36
CA LYS A 87 -19.56 8.95 -6.08
C LYS A 87 -19.63 10.22 -5.22
N ASN A 88 -19.96 10.08 -3.93
CA ASN A 88 -19.92 11.21 -3.00
C ASN A 88 -18.49 11.77 -2.84
N PHE A 89 -17.48 10.90 -2.78
CA PHE A 89 -16.08 11.32 -2.70
C PHE A 89 -15.65 12.08 -3.96
N ILE A 90 -16.08 11.64 -5.15
CA ILE A 90 -15.87 12.36 -6.41
C ILE A 90 -16.51 13.75 -6.34
N GLN A 91 -17.78 13.82 -5.96
CA GLN A 91 -18.52 15.09 -5.90
C GLN A 91 -17.86 16.09 -4.94
N ASN A 92 -17.43 15.62 -3.76
CA ASN A 92 -16.82 16.48 -2.75
C ASN A 92 -15.43 16.99 -3.14
N ASN A 93 -14.69 16.24 -3.98
CA ASN A 93 -13.30 16.54 -4.32
C ASN A 93 -13.11 16.79 -5.83
N ILE A 94 -14.19 17.15 -6.54
CA ILE A 94 -14.22 17.17 -8.01
C ILE A 94 -13.15 18.09 -8.61
N LYS A 95 -12.92 19.26 -8.00
CA LYS A 95 -11.93 20.23 -8.48
C LYS A 95 -10.52 19.64 -8.47
N THR A 96 -10.13 19.00 -7.38
CA THR A 96 -8.79 18.40 -7.24
C THR A 96 -8.63 17.18 -8.13
N LEU A 97 -9.67 16.36 -8.24
CA LEU A 97 -9.69 15.20 -9.13
C LEU A 97 -9.54 15.62 -10.60
N GLU A 98 -10.24 16.67 -11.03
CA GLU A 98 -10.14 17.20 -12.39
C GLU A 98 -8.77 17.85 -12.66
N LYS A 99 -8.19 18.53 -11.65
CA LYS A 99 -6.79 19.00 -11.72
C LYS A 99 -5.83 17.83 -11.93
N ALA A 100 -5.93 16.78 -11.13
CA ALA A 100 -5.07 15.59 -11.24
C ALA A 100 -5.24 14.88 -12.58
N GLU A 101 -6.48 14.76 -13.08
CA GLU A 101 -6.76 14.17 -14.39
C GLU A 101 -6.18 15.02 -15.54
N ALA A 102 -6.30 16.34 -15.45
CA ALA A 102 -5.72 17.27 -16.41
C ALA A 102 -4.18 17.17 -16.43
N GLU A 103 -3.54 17.07 -15.26
CA GLU A 103 -2.09 17.04 -15.13
C GLU A 103 -1.48 15.67 -15.50
N PHE A 104 -1.97 14.61 -14.87
CA PHE A 104 -1.38 13.26 -14.98
C PHE A 104 -2.02 12.41 -16.09
N GLY A 105 -3.23 12.74 -16.53
CA GLY A 105 -3.99 11.96 -17.51
C GLY A 105 -4.61 10.68 -16.96
N VAL A 106 -4.63 10.54 -15.64
CA VAL A 106 -5.29 9.45 -14.91
C VAL A 106 -6.73 9.87 -14.63
N PRO A 107 -7.76 9.14 -15.10
CA PRO A 107 -9.15 9.47 -14.83
C PRO A 107 -9.48 9.51 -13.34
N LYS A 108 -10.32 10.46 -12.93
CA LYS A 108 -10.76 10.59 -11.53
C LYS A 108 -11.37 9.32 -10.96
N GLU A 109 -12.12 8.57 -11.76
CA GLU A 109 -12.74 7.31 -11.32
C GLU A 109 -11.69 6.24 -10.99
N ILE A 110 -10.52 6.26 -11.63
CA ILE A 110 -9.42 5.33 -11.34
C ILE A 110 -8.73 5.70 -10.04
N ILE A 111 -8.43 6.98 -9.84
CA ILE A 111 -7.84 7.49 -8.59
C ILE A 111 -8.76 7.13 -7.41
N VAL A 112 -10.05 7.42 -7.55
CA VAL A 112 -11.05 7.14 -6.52
C VAL A 112 -11.29 5.65 -6.34
N ALA A 113 -11.25 4.83 -7.39
CA ALA A 113 -11.34 3.37 -7.26
C ALA A 113 -10.19 2.80 -6.42
N ILE A 114 -8.95 3.25 -6.64
CA ILE A 114 -7.79 2.85 -5.81
C ILE A 114 -8.00 3.26 -4.36
N MET A 115 -8.27 4.54 -4.07
CA MET A 115 -8.50 5.01 -2.68
C MET A 115 -9.69 4.29 -2.01
N GLY A 116 -10.71 3.96 -2.81
CA GLY A 116 -11.86 3.18 -2.40
C GLY A 116 -11.49 1.77 -1.99
N ILE A 117 -10.66 1.08 -2.78
CA ILE A 117 -10.18 -0.28 -2.53
C ILE A 117 -9.25 -0.32 -1.33
N GLU A 118 -8.27 0.59 -1.29
CA GLU A 118 -7.22 0.64 -0.27
C GLU A 118 -7.77 0.97 1.13
N THR A 119 -8.60 2.01 1.24
CA THR A 119 -8.96 2.56 2.56
C THR A 119 -10.44 2.86 2.75
N ARG A 120 -11.28 2.51 1.78
CA ARG A 120 -12.69 2.95 1.75
C ARG A 120 -12.78 4.47 1.89
N TYR A 121 -11.97 5.18 1.10
CA TYR A 121 -11.93 6.64 1.07
C TYR A 121 -11.52 7.24 2.43
N GLY A 122 -10.47 6.68 3.05
CA GLY A 122 -9.92 7.16 4.32
C GLY A 122 -10.57 6.59 5.59
N ARG A 123 -11.66 5.81 5.48
CA ARG A 123 -12.34 5.25 6.67
C ARG A 123 -11.55 4.15 7.38
N ILE A 124 -10.71 3.42 6.64
CA ILE A 124 -9.88 2.32 7.16
C ILE A 124 -8.46 2.50 6.64
N MET A 125 -7.64 3.31 7.34
CA MET A 125 -6.23 3.54 6.96
C MET A 125 -5.24 2.63 7.71
N GLY A 126 -5.75 1.80 8.61
CA GLY A 126 -4.94 0.94 9.48
C GLY A 126 -4.70 1.55 10.86
N ASN A 127 -4.43 0.69 11.83
CA ASN A 127 -4.38 1.04 13.26
C ASN A 127 -3.08 0.64 13.94
N TYR A 128 -2.13 0.05 13.21
CA TYR A 128 -0.81 -0.27 13.74
C TYR A 128 0.08 0.95 13.65
N ARG A 129 0.93 1.19 14.66
CA ARG A 129 2.00 2.17 14.52
C ARG A 129 2.94 1.66 13.44
N VAL A 130 3.28 2.49 12.46
CA VAL A 130 4.12 2.06 11.32
C VAL A 130 5.49 1.61 11.81
N ILE A 131 6.03 2.27 12.85
CA ILE A 131 7.28 1.85 13.48
C ILE A 131 7.21 0.40 13.99
N ASP A 132 6.12 0.02 14.68
CA ASP A 132 5.93 -1.35 15.20
C ASP A 132 5.79 -2.37 14.07
N SER A 133 5.10 -2.01 13.00
CA SER A 133 4.97 -2.86 11.80
C SER A 133 6.31 -3.14 11.15
N LEU A 134 7.10 -2.09 10.91
CA LEU A 134 8.36 -2.20 10.19
C LEU A 134 9.45 -2.85 11.04
N THR A 135 9.51 -2.59 12.35
CA THR A 135 10.45 -3.31 13.24
C THR A 135 10.05 -4.77 13.40
N THR A 136 8.77 -5.08 13.67
CA THR A 136 8.30 -6.47 13.79
C THR A 136 8.62 -7.26 12.52
N LEU A 137 8.30 -6.74 11.33
CA LEU A 137 8.55 -7.46 10.09
C LEU A 137 10.03 -7.41 9.65
N GLY A 138 10.76 -6.39 10.06
CA GLY A 138 12.19 -6.22 9.78
C GLY A 138 13.06 -7.20 10.57
N PHE A 139 12.72 -7.47 11.84
CA PHE A 139 13.55 -8.26 12.74
C PHE A 139 12.95 -9.64 13.07
N ASP A 140 11.62 -9.79 13.09
CA ASP A 140 10.97 -11.05 13.47
C ASP A 140 10.37 -11.84 12.30
N TYR A 141 10.54 -11.38 11.05
CA TYR A 141 10.01 -12.06 9.86
C TYR A 141 11.09 -12.33 8.79
N PRO A 142 11.87 -13.42 8.94
CA PRO A 142 13.05 -13.68 8.11
C PRO A 142 12.81 -13.65 6.59
N ARG A 143 11.65 -14.14 6.12
CA ARG A 143 11.31 -14.26 4.69
C ARG A 143 11.39 -12.93 3.93
N ARG A 144 11.07 -11.81 4.57
CA ARG A 144 11.08 -10.46 3.96
C ARG A 144 11.82 -9.41 4.80
N SER A 145 12.57 -9.87 5.81
CA SER A 145 13.30 -9.03 6.77
C SER A 145 14.12 -7.92 6.10
N LYS A 146 14.90 -8.23 5.05
CA LYS A 146 15.71 -7.23 4.32
C LYS A 146 14.85 -6.09 3.73
N PHE A 147 13.70 -6.41 3.15
CA PHE A 147 12.79 -5.42 2.56
C PHE A 147 12.22 -4.50 3.65
N PHE A 148 11.76 -5.06 4.77
CA PHE A 148 11.16 -4.24 5.83
C PHE A 148 12.19 -3.40 6.60
N LYS A 149 13.44 -3.88 6.72
CA LYS A 149 14.55 -3.06 7.24
C LYS A 149 14.87 -1.86 6.33
N ASP A 150 14.80 -2.06 5.03
CA ASP A 150 14.98 -0.99 4.04
C ASP A 150 13.80 0.01 4.07
N GLU A 151 12.56 -0.46 4.21
CA GLU A 151 11.38 0.39 4.43
C GLU A 151 11.46 1.14 5.78
N LEU A 152 12.06 0.54 6.82
CA LEU A 152 12.27 1.18 8.12
C LEU A 152 13.23 2.39 8.00
N VAL A 153 14.37 2.23 7.32
CA VAL A 153 15.30 3.36 7.06
C VAL A 153 14.57 4.47 6.30
N LYS A 154 13.80 4.11 5.26
CA LYS A 154 13.01 5.07 4.49
C LYS A 154 11.92 5.73 5.34
N TYR A 155 11.34 5.03 6.30
CA TYR A 155 10.35 5.59 7.21
C TYR A 155 10.96 6.65 8.15
N PHE A 156 12.17 6.42 8.67
CA PHE A 156 12.92 7.45 9.40
C PHE A 156 13.15 8.69 8.54
N LEU A 157 13.64 8.52 7.31
CA LEU A 157 13.87 9.63 6.38
C LEU A 157 12.58 10.39 6.08
N LEU A 158 11.52 9.66 5.73
CA LEU A 158 10.20 10.19 5.40
C LEU A 158 9.63 11.07 6.51
N THR A 159 9.68 10.56 7.75
CA THR A 159 9.10 11.26 8.90
C THR A 159 9.89 12.51 9.26
N ARG A 160 11.22 12.51 9.07
CA ARG A 160 12.02 13.73 9.17
C ARG A 160 11.71 14.74 8.07
N GLU A 161 11.60 14.28 6.82
CA GLU A 161 11.31 15.12 5.65
C GLU A 161 9.95 15.83 5.76
N ASN A 162 8.93 15.17 6.34
CA ASN A 162 7.57 15.70 6.47
C ASN A 162 7.21 16.16 7.90
N ASN A 163 8.21 16.29 8.79
CA ASN A 163 8.01 16.68 10.19
C ASN A 163 6.91 15.87 10.92
N LEU A 164 6.85 14.57 10.66
CA LEU A 164 5.90 13.64 11.27
C LEU A 164 6.49 13.06 12.56
N ASP A 165 5.65 12.92 13.59
CA ASP A 165 6.02 12.11 14.76
C ASP A 165 6.05 10.63 14.37
N ILE A 166 7.26 10.09 14.24
CA ILE A 166 7.53 8.71 13.83
C ILE A 166 6.82 7.66 14.72
N LEU A 167 6.52 8.02 15.98
CA LEU A 167 5.86 7.13 16.94
C LEU A 167 4.32 7.22 16.87
N SER A 168 3.76 8.26 16.23
CA SER A 168 2.30 8.45 16.13
C SER A 168 1.70 7.97 14.82
N VAL A 169 2.48 7.88 13.73
CA VAL A 169 1.93 7.51 12.42
C VAL A 169 1.35 6.10 12.46
N LYS A 170 0.12 5.97 11.95
CA LYS A 170 -0.59 4.70 11.83
C LYS A 170 -0.67 4.23 10.39
N GLY A 171 -0.75 2.92 10.22
CA GLY A 171 -0.88 2.28 8.92
C GLY A 171 -1.33 0.83 9.00
N SER A 172 -1.20 0.13 7.87
CA SER A 172 -1.47 -1.29 7.78
C SER A 172 -0.46 -2.12 8.57
N TYR A 173 -0.76 -3.42 8.72
CA TYR A 173 0.17 -4.36 9.35
C TYR A 173 1.53 -4.40 8.64
N ALA A 174 1.61 -4.04 7.35
CA ALA A 174 2.83 -4.03 6.56
C ALA A 174 3.48 -2.63 6.43
N GLY A 175 2.99 -1.63 7.19
CA GLY A 175 3.54 -0.27 7.18
C GLY A 175 3.09 0.59 5.99
N ALA A 176 1.99 0.23 5.32
CA ALA A 176 1.38 1.06 4.29
C ALA A 176 0.53 2.18 4.93
N MET A 177 0.56 3.39 4.35
CA MET A 177 0.13 4.63 5.00
C MET A 177 -0.88 5.42 4.18
N GLY A 178 -1.75 6.14 4.88
CA GLY A 178 -2.64 7.14 4.27
C GLY A 178 -3.75 6.57 3.39
N TYR A 179 -4.47 7.47 2.71
CA TYR A 179 -5.62 7.13 1.85
C TYR A 179 -5.26 6.13 0.73
N GLY A 180 -4.04 6.24 0.19
CA GLY A 180 -3.53 5.40 -0.88
C GLY A 180 -2.77 4.15 -0.42
N GLN A 181 -2.53 3.96 0.89
CA GLN A 181 -1.70 2.85 1.40
C GLN A 181 -0.31 2.80 0.75
N PHE A 182 0.38 3.94 0.70
CA PHE A 182 1.76 4.00 0.24
C PHE A 182 2.70 3.41 1.30
N ILE A 183 3.61 2.53 0.90
CA ILE A 183 4.76 2.15 1.74
C ILE A 183 5.79 3.30 1.76
N SER A 184 6.72 3.27 2.72
CA SER A 184 7.71 4.35 2.93
C SER A 184 8.50 4.69 1.67
N SER A 185 8.92 3.69 0.91
CA SER A 185 9.60 3.90 -0.38
C SER A 185 8.72 4.57 -1.43
N SER A 186 7.47 4.14 -1.57
CA SER A 186 6.52 4.77 -2.50
C SER A 186 6.21 6.21 -2.09
N TYR A 187 6.06 6.49 -0.79
CA TYR A 187 5.82 7.83 -0.28
C TYR A 187 6.95 8.75 -0.71
N ARG A 188 8.19 8.40 -0.35
CA ARG A 188 9.36 9.23 -0.68
C ARG A 188 9.62 9.38 -2.18
N ALA A 189 9.22 8.41 -2.99
CA ALA A 189 9.50 8.43 -4.43
C ALA A 189 8.41 9.12 -5.26
N TYR A 190 7.14 9.05 -4.83
CA TYR A 190 6.01 9.38 -5.70
C TYR A 190 4.96 10.27 -5.06
N ALA A 191 4.99 10.47 -3.74
CA ALA A 191 4.07 11.40 -3.12
C ALA A 191 4.44 12.84 -3.47
N ILE A 192 3.43 13.69 -3.65
CA ILE A 192 3.59 15.09 -4.06
C ILE A 192 2.70 16.01 -3.23
N ASP A 193 3.20 17.21 -3.00
CA ASP A 193 2.45 18.34 -2.45
C ASP A 193 1.53 18.86 -3.55
N PHE A 194 0.24 18.54 -3.45
CA PHE A 194 -0.75 18.79 -4.50
C PHE A 194 -1.70 19.94 -4.17
N ASP A 195 -1.79 20.34 -2.91
CA ASP A 195 -2.46 21.58 -2.49
C ASP A 195 -1.51 22.81 -2.43
N GLY A 196 -0.20 22.59 -2.42
CA GLY A 196 0.84 23.61 -2.53
C GLY A 196 1.24 24.25 -1.20
N ASP A 197 1.03 23.57 -0.07
CA ASP A 197 1.29 24.11 1.27
C ASP A 197 2.75 23.94 1.74
N GLY A 198 3.58 23.24 0.97
CA GLY A 198 5.00 22.98 1.23
C GLY A 198 5.28 21.65 1.94
N TYR A 199 4.24 20.86 2.26
CA TYR A 199 4.35 19.54 2.87
C TYR A 199 3.60 18.49 2.05
N VAL A 200 3.89 17.22 2.30
CA VAL A 200 3.12 16.12 1.69
C VAL A 200 2.47 15.33 2.81
N ASP A 201 1.14 15.47 2.99
CA ASP A 201 0.35 14.78 4.02
C ASP A 201 -0.65 13.78 3.41
N LEU A 202 -0.24 12.51 3.30
CA LEU A 202 -1.12 11.43 2.79
C LEU A 202 -2.20 10.97 3.79
N PHE A 203 -2.27 11.56 4.99
CA PHE A 203 -3.19 11.17 6.06
C PHE A 203 -4.38 12.11 6.16
N ASN A 204 -4.14 13.43 6.09
CA ASN A 204 -5.18 14.44 6.26
C ASN A 204 -5.42 15.31 5.02
N SER A 205 -4.43 15.45 4.12
CA SER A 205 -4.64 16.11 2.82
C SER A 205 -5.21 15.11 1.82
N ILE A 206 -6.48 15.30 1.46
CA ILE A 206 -7.13 14.52 0.40
C ILE A 206 -6.49 14.90 -0.95
N GLU A 207 -6.09 16.15 -1.09
CA GLU A 207 -5.45 16.71 -2.25
C GLU A 207 -4.12 16.02 -2.55
N ASP A 208 -3.22 15.95 -1.58
CA ASP A 208 -1.94 15.24 -1.71
C ASP A 208 -2.16 13.77 -2.00
N SER A 209 -3.14 13.16 -1.36
CA SER A 209 -3.49 11.76 -1.60
C SER A 209 -3.96 11.52 -3.03
N ILE A 210 -4.82 12.39 -3.58
CA ILE A 210 -5.28 12.33 -4.97
C ILE A 210 -4.11 12.53 -5.94
N GLY A 211 -3.32 13.59 -5.73
CA GLY A 211 -2.17 13.91 -6.58
C GLY A 211 -1.12 12.80 -6.58
N SER A 212 -0.82 12.24 -5.41
CA SER A 212 0.16 11.18 -5.23
C SER A 212 -0.25 9.87 -5.90
N VAL A 213 -1.51 9.46 -5.79
CA VAL A 213 -2.03 8.27 -6.51
C VAL A 213 -1.94 8.48 -8.02
N ALA A 214 -2.31 9.67 -8.51
CA ALA A 214 -2.23 10.00 -9.92
C ALA A 214 -0.78 10.03 -10.45
N ASN A 215 0.12 10.67 -9.71
CA ASN A 215 1.55 10.72 -10.03
C ASN A 215 2.17 9.32 -10.02
N TYR A 216 1.83 8.48 -9.04
CA TYR A 216 2.28 7.10 -8.99
C TYR A 216 1.92 6.35 -10.27
N LEU A 217 0.65 6.39 -10.69
CA LEU A 217 0.23 5.71 -11.92
C LEU A 217 0.91 6.29 -13.16
N LYS A 218 1.05 7.62 -13.23
CA LYS A 218 1.75 8.30 -14.32
C LYS A 218 3.19 7.82 -14.47
N VAL A 219 3.96 7.82 -13.38
CA VAL A 219 5.36 7.35 -13.37
C VAL A 219 5.45 5.86 -13.71
N HIS A 220 4.46 5.07 -13.33
CA HIS A 220 4.40 3.63 -13.62
C HIS A 220 3.83 3.29 -15.01
N GLY A 221 3.77 4.28 -15.91
CA GLY A 221 3.50 4.07 -17.33
C GLY A 221 2.04 4.25 -17.74
N TRP A 222 1.23 4.95 -16.95
CA TRP A 222 -0.13 5.30 -17.36
C TRP A 222 -0.12 6.15 -18.64
N VAL A 223 -0.90 5.69 -19.63
CA VAL A 223 -1.11 6.32 -20.93
C VAL A 223 -2.48 7.01 -20.92
N ARG A 224 -2.49 8.33 -21.11
CA ARG A 224 -3.72 9.13 -21.22
C ARG A 224 -4.61 8.57 -22.34
N ASN A 225 -5.89 8.38 -22.06
CA ASN A 225 -6.88 7.80 -22.98
C ASN A 225 -6.54 6.37 -23.47
N GLY A 226 -5.53 5.72 -22.89
CA GLY A 226 -5.21 4.32 -23.16
C GLY A 226 -6.29 3.40 -22.57
N LYS A 227 -6.48 2.24 -23.21
CA LYS A 227 -7.39 1.22 -22.66
C LYS A 227 -6.76 0.62 -21.42
N ILE A 228 -7.60 0.19 -20.47
CA ILE A 228 -7.16 -0.58 -19.31
C ILE A 228 -7.21 -2.06 -19.69
N VAL A 229 -8.41 -2.54 -20.02
CA VAL A 229 -8.63 -3.89 -20.54
C VAL A 229 -9.46 -3.85 -21.82
N THR A 230 -9.26 -4.85 -22.67
CA THR A 230 -10.13 -5.14 -23.82
C THR A 230 -10.68 -6.55 -23.67
N LYS A 231 -12.00 -6.72 -23.71
CA LYS A 231 -12.61 -8.06 -23.72
C LYS A 231 -12.14 -8.84 -24.95
N SER A 232 -11.80 -10.10 -24.75
CA SER A 232 -11.28 -10.99 -25.79
C SER A 232 -12.05 -12.31 -25.81
N SER A 233 -11.85 -13.07 -26.88
CA SER A 233 -12.18 -14.49 -26.97
C SER A 233 -10.91 -15.29 -27.22
N LEU A 234 -10.98 -16.62 -27.03
CA LEU A 234 -9.91 -17.51 -27.46
C LEU A 234 -9.75 -17.43 -28.98
N ASN A 235 -8.50 -17.39 -29.44
CA ASN A 235 -8.18 -17.33 -30.85
C ASN A 235 -8.37 -18.71 -31.52
N ASN A 236 -8.65 -18.71 -32.83
CA ASN A 236 -8.53 -19.91 -33.64
C ASN A 236 -7.06 -20.14 -33.97
N VAL A 237 -6.55 -21.37 -33.78
CA VAL A 237 -5.14 -21.71 -34.08
C VAL A 237 -4.75 -21.51 -35.54
N ARG A 238 -5.72 -21.35 -36.44
CA ARG A 238 -5.52 -21.06 -37.87
C ARG A 238 -5.42 -19.57 -38.18
N ASP A 239 -5.78 -18.69 -37.24
CA ASP A 239 -5.83 -17.25 -37.44
C ASP A 239 -4.67 -16.55 -36.73
N ILE A 240 -4.06 -15.57 -37.40
CA ILE A 240 -3.04 -14.71 -36.78
C ILE A 240 -3.74 -13.69 -35.90
N TYR A 241 -3.47 -13.73 -34.59
CA TYR A 241 -3.94 -12.69 -33.67
C TYR A 241 -3.31 -11.34 -34.03
N LYS A 242 -4.16 -10.32 -34.28
CA LYS A 242 -3.73 -8.95 -34.56
C LYS A 242 -4.17 -8.04 -33.41
N PRO A 243 -3.25 -7.59 -32.53
CA PRO A 243 -3.59 -6.63 -31.49
C PRO A 243 -4.02 -5.27 -32.07
N HIS A 244 -4.72 -4.45 -31.28
CA HIS A 244 -5.00 -3.06 -31.68
C HIS A 244 -3.70 -2.24 -31.71
N VAL A 245 -3.63 -1.26 -32.61
CA VAL A 245 -2.42 -0.51 -32.99
C VAL A 245 -1.71 0.18 -31.81
N SER A 246 -2.45 0.49 -30.75
CA SER A 246 -1.96 1.19 -29.55
C SER A 246 -1.33 0.29 -28.48
N LEU A 247 -1.39 -1.04 -28.62
CA LEU A 247 -0.99 -2.00 -27.59
C LEU A 247 0.54 -2.17 -27.59
N SER A 248 1.23 -1.60 -26.59
CA SER A 248 2.69 -1.77 -26.46
C SER A 248 3.07 -2.93 -25.53
N LYS A 249 2.21 -3.24 -24.56
CA LYS A 249 2.31 -4.39 -23.65
C LYS A 249 0.97 -5.07 -23.56
N PHE A 250 0.97 -6.39 -23.38
CA PHE A 250 -0.27 -7.12 -23.17
C PHE A 250 -0.11 -8.23 -22.14
N ILE A 251 -1.13 -8.37 -21.30
CA ILE A 251 -1.27 -9.49 -20.36
C ILE A 251 -2.55 -10.21 -20.75
N PRO A 252 -2.50 -11.49 -21.16
CA PRO A 252 -3.70 -12.29 -21.30
C PRO A 252 -4.29 -12.58 -19.92
N LEU A 253 -5.58 -12.33 -19.76
CA LEU A 253 -6.31 -12.49 -18.52
C LEU A 253 -7.46 -13.47 -18.73
N SER A 254 -7.64 -14.37 -17.78
CA SER A 254 -8.76 -15.32 -17.73
C SER A 254 -9.31 -15.32 -16.32
N PHE A 255 -10.62 -15.14 -16.19
CA PHE A 255 -11.34 -15.23 -14.92
C PHE A 255 -12.55 -16.14 -15.10
N ASN A 256 -12.89 -16.90 -14.06
CA ASN A 256 -14.18 -17.58 -14.01
C ASN A 256 -15.16 -16.68 -13.25
N GLU A 257 -16.24 -16.26 -13.91
CA GLU A 257 -17.28 -15.40 -13.35
C GLU A 257 -18.63 -16.10 -13.52
N ASN A 258 -19.27 -16.44 -12.41
CA ASN A 258 -20.54 -17.17 -12.36
C ASN A 258 -20.53 -18.50 -13.16
N GLY A 259 -19.40 -19.19 -13.20
CA GLY A 259 -19.25 -20.46 -13.91
C GLY A 259 -18.86 -20.32 -15.38
N GLU A 260 -18.75 -19.10 -15.91
CA GLU A 260 -18.28 -18.85 -17.28
C GLU A 260 -16.87 -18.28 -17.28
N ASP A 261 -16.02 -18.78 -18.19
CA ASP A 261 -14.69 -18.21 -18.40
C ASP A 261 -14.78 -16.94 -19.25
N ILE A 262 -14.30 -15.84 -18.70
CA ILE A 262 -14.22 -14.54 -19.36
C ILE A 262 -12.75 -14.17 -19.61
N TYR A 263 -12.47 -13.71 -20.82
CA TYR A 263 -11.12 -13.39 -21.27
C TYR A 263 -10.96 -11.90 -21.54
N PHE A 264 -9.81 -11.37 -21.15
CA PHE A 264 -9.43 -9.99 -21.43
C PHE A 264 -7.97 -9.92 -21.85
N ILE A 265 -7.64 -8.84 -22.55
CA ILE A 265 -6.27 -8.37 -22.72
C ILE A 265 -6.09 -7.15 -21.83
N GLY A 266 -5.22 -7.23 -20.83
CA GLY A 266 -4.75 -6.09 -20.05
C GLY A 266 -3.69 -5.32 -20.83
N ASP A 267 -3.91 -4.03 -21.02
CA ASP A 267 -3.04 -3.10 -21.77
C ASP A 267 -2.10 -2.34 -20.79
N ASP A 268 -1.35 -1.35 -21.28
CA ASP A 268 -0.38 -0.55 -20.52
C ASP A 268 -0.97 0.03 -19.22
N ASN A 269 -2.21 0.51 -19.25
CA ASN A 269 -2.86 1.06 -18.05
C ASN A 269 -3.23 -0.02 -17.03
N PHE A 270 -3.55 -1.25 -17.46
CA PHE A 270 -3.70 -2.38 -16.54
C PHE A 270 -2.37 -2.74 -15.90
N VAL A 271 -1.28 -2.74 -16.69
CA VAL A 271 0.08 -2.95 -16.16
C VAL A 271 0.42 -1.88 -15.12
N ALA A 272 0.11 -0.61 -15.37
CA ALA A 272 0.33 0.48 -14.40
C ALA A 272 -0.40 0.23 -13.07
N ILE A 273 -1.67 -0.19 -13.10
CA ILE A 273 -2.43 -0.52 -11.88
C ILE A 273 -1.80 -1.71 -11.14
N THR A 274 -1.33 -2.74 -11.86
CA THR A 274 -0.66 -3.89 -11.21
C THR A 274 0.70 -3.56 -10.57
N LYS A 275 1.28 -2.38 -10.84
CA LYS A 275 2.45 -1.90 -10.09
C LYS A 275 2.08 -1.44 -8.69
N TYR A 276 0.87 -0.89 -8.52
CA TYR A 276 0.32 -0.48 -7.24
C TYR A 276 0.13 -1.68 -6.31
N ASN A 277 -0.47 -2.75 -6.83
CA ASN A 277 -0.55 -4.05 -6.18
C ASN A 277 -0.41 -5.17 -7.23
N ARG A 278 0.55 -6.09 -7.01
CA ARG A 278 0.93 -7.16 -7.95
C ARG A 278 -0.11 -8.30 -8.00
N SER A 279 -1.35 -7.96 -8.36
CA SER A 279 -2.48 -8.87 -8.46
C SER A 279 -3.40 -8.49 -9.63
N HIS A 280 -3.68 -9.46 -10.51
CA HIS A 280 -4.64 -9.25 -11.60
C HIS A 280 -6.07 -9.05 -11.07
N PHE A 281 -6.41 -9.71 -9.96
CA PHE A 281 -7.70 -9.56 -9.30
C PHE A 281 -7.87 -8.13 -8.76
N TYR A 282 -6.82 -7.60 -8.13
CA TYR A 282 -6.81 -6.20 -7.67
C TYR A 282 -7.03 -5.24 -8.84
N ALA A 283 -6.23 -5.36 -9.90
CA ALA A 283 -6.31 -4.45 -11.03
C ALA A 283 -7.66 -4.52 -11.77
N MET A 284 -8.24 -5.73 -11.88
CA MET A 284 -9.62 -5.88 -12.39
C MET A 284 -10.66 -5.28 -11.44
N ALA A 285 -10.49 -5.39 -10.13
CA ALA A 285 -11.42 -4.78 -9.17
C ALA A 285 -11.36 -3.24 -9.24
N VAL A 286 -10.16 -2.65 -9.39
CA VAL A 286 -9.99 -1.21 -9.67
C VAL A 286 -10.74 -0.83 -10.95
N TYR A 287 -10.53 -1.58 -12.03
CA TYR A 287 -11.21 -1.36 -13.30
C TYR A 287 -12.75 -1.40 -13.15
N TYR A 288 -13.31 -2.49 -12.62
CA TYR A 288 -14.76 -2.61 -12.46
C TYR A 288 -15.35 -1.52 -11.55
N LEU A 289 -14.68 -1.21 -10.44
CA LEU A 289 -15.14 -0.15 -9.54
C LEU A 289 -15.12 1.20 -10.26
N SER A 290 -14.08 1.50 -11.05
CA SER A 290 -14.01 2.76 -11.81
C SER A 290 -15.14 2.88 -12.85
N GLU A 291 -15.51 1.79 -13.52
CA GLU A 291 -16.62 1.76 -14.47
C GLU A 291 -17.97 2.01 -13.78
N ASP A 292 -18.17 1.49 -12.56
CA ASP A 292 -19.39 1.73 -11.79
C ASP A 292 -19.45 3.14 -11.18
N LEU A 293 -18.30 3.76 -10.91
CA LEU A 293 -18.22 5.16 -10.49
C LEU A 293 -18.54 6.15 -11.62
N LYS A 294 -18.31 5.75 -12.88
CA LYS A 294 -18.57 6.55 -14.07
C LYS A 294 -20.06 6.62 -14.45
N LYS A 295 -20.83 5.58 -14.12
CA LYS A 295 -22.28 5.50 -14.36
C LYS A 295 -23.07 6.50 -13.51
#